data_AF-A0A2A5T6P7-F1
#
_entry.id   AF-A0A2A5T6P7-F1
#
_cell.length_a   1.000
_cell.length_b   1.000
_cell.length_c   1.000
_cell.angle_alpha   90.00
_cell.angle_beta   90.00
_cell.angle_gamma   90.00
#
_symmetry.space_group_name_H-M   'P 1'
#
loop_
_entity.id
_entity.type
_entity.pdbx_description
1 polymer ?
#
loop_
_entity_poly.entity_id
_entity_poly.type
_entity_poly.pdbx_seq_one_letter_code
_entity_poly.pdbx_strand_id
1 'polypeptide(L)'
;MHINNLSYIRFLLILIILLFSFNNSLASDYFRADSRTPNEIIRSNGLVSRGHDNVYEYGTPQNISLYNHALGNVLTGNTRFNDGYISTTNTLTLAHNFGQNLLGGQSVYYIYVIASAPNIFDLNGVLGRYSPHPSEYEFSALGGVPLSQIIGWYRVSFGVVDVSMSRNPAYYRTLFRALDIAPTEDGYRLAGFPDGHRAWREEPWRNHAPAQCRSDLKSLTCKEETNSLSEKSLRNYKDMIVRYSILIALITTGDI
;
A
#
# COMPACT_ATOMS: atom_id res chain seq x y z
N MET A 1 -3.98 -52.09 26.37
CA MET A 1 -3.09 -51.47 25.36
C MET A 1 -3.08 -49.97 25.64
N HIS A 2 -2.20 -49.50 26.53
CA HIS A 2 -2.15 -48.08 26.92
C HIS A 2 -1.37 -47.31 25.86
N ILE A 3 -2.07 -46.50 25.08
CA ILE A 3 -1.44 -45.53 24.18
C ILE A 3 -0.80 -44.46 25.09
N ASN A 4 0.53 -44.36 25.05
CA ASN A 4 1.28 -43.38 25.83
C ASN A 4 0.88 -41.96 25.38
N ASN A 5 0.06 -41.26 26.19
CA ASN A 5 -0.38 -39.88 25.97
C ASN A 5 0.77 -38.91 25.66
N LEU A 6 1.97 -39.19 26.18
CA LEU A 6 3.17 -38.38 25.94
C LEU A 6 3.65 -38.44 24.49
N SER A 7 3.48 -39.58 23.82
CA SER A 7 3.85 -39.74 22.41
C SER A 7 2.86 -39.03 21.48
N TYR A 8 1.59 -39.00 21.86
CA TYR A 8 0.54 -38.30 21.11
C TYR A 8 0.71 -36.77 21.20
N ILE A 9 1.03 -36.24 22.38
CA ILE A 9 1.29 -34.81 22.58
C ILE A 9 2.53 -34.36 21.80
N ARG A 10 3.61 -35.16 21.79
CA ARG A 10 4.81 -34.87 21.00
C ARG A 10 4.52 -34.87 19.49
N PHE A 11 3.72 -35.82 19.02
CA PHE A 11 3.32 -35.86 17.61
C PHE A 11 2.44 -34.66 17.23
N LEU A 12 1.51 -34.26 18.11
CA LEU A 12 0.67 -33.09 17.91
C LEU A 12 1.48 -31.78 17.89
N LEU A 13 2.48 -31.64 18.78
CA LEU A 13 3.38 -30.49 18.79
C LEU A 13 4.28 -30.44 17.54
N ILE A 14 4.80 -31.57 17.08
CA ILE A 14 5.56 -31.66 15.83
C ILE A 14 4.67 -31.31 14.63
N LEU A 15 3.43 -31.81 14.60
CA LEU A 15 2.45 -31.48 13.56
C LEU A 15 2.12 -29.98 13.59
N ILE A 16 1.94 -29.37 14.76
CA ILE A 16 1.73 -27.92 14.92
C ILE A 16 2.97 -27.15 14.40
N ILE A 17 4.19 -27.55 14.75
CA ILE A 17 5.42 -26.90 14.27
C ILE A 17 5.57 -27.05 12.75
N LEU A 18 5.22 -28.20 12.17
CA LEU A 18 5.21 -28.43 10.73
C LEU A 18 4.08 -27.69 10.01
N LEU A 19 2.94 -27.46 10.66
CA LEU A 19 1.83 -26.64 10.16
C LEU A 19 2.07 -25.13 10.36
N PHE A 20 2.95 -24.73 11.27
CA PHE A 20 3.49 -23.37 11.38
C PHE A 20 4.76 -23.16 10.53
N SER A 21 5.28 -24.20 9.88
CA SER A 21 6.33 -24.11 8.87
C SER A 21 5.73 -23.77 7.50
N PHE A 22 4.85 -22.78 7.43
CA PHE A 22 4.29 -22.30 6.17
C PHE A 22 4.68 -20.85 5.91
N ASN A 23 5.38 -20.69 4.78
CA ASN A 23 5.60 -19.48 4.01
C ASN A 23 6.48 -18.41 4.68
N ASN A 24 7.80 -18.64 4.62
CA ASN A 24 8.71 -17.52 4.34
C ASN A 24 8.44 -17.04 2.89
N SER A 25 7.28 -16.43 2.66
CA SER A 25 7.12 -15.48 1.57
C SER A 25 8.19 -14.42 1.80
N LEU A 26 9.19 -14.35 0.94
CA LEU A 26 10.07 -13.18 0.91
C LEU A 26 9.15 -11.98 0.72
N ALA A 27 9.11 -11.08 1.73
CA ALA A 27 8.41 -9.82 1.63
C ALA A 27 8.67 -9.21 0.24
N SER A 28 7.60 -9.04 -0.54
CA SER A 28 7.72 -8.52 -1.89
C SER A 28 7.94 -7.03 -1.81
N ASP A 29 9.01 -6.55 -2.43
CA ASP A 29 9.28 -5.11 -2.56
C ASP A 29 8.39 -4.53 -3.66
N TYR A 30 7.93 -3.30 -3.44
CA TYR A 30 7.18 -2.49 -4.39
C TYR A 30 8.04 -1.35 -4.92
N PHE A 31 7.75 -0.91 -6.13
CA PHE A 31 8.57 0.03 -6.87
C PHE A 31 7.71 1.16 -7.42
N ARG A 32 8.22 2.39 -7.33
CA ARG A 32 7.56 3.58 -7.89
C ARG A 32 8.58 4.51 -8.51
N ALA A 33 8.41 4.82 -9.80
CA ALA A 33 9.08 5.95 -10.41
C ALA A 33 8.40 7.26 -9.98
N ASP A 34 9.18 8.21 -9.47
CA ASP A 34 8.70 9.51 -9.03
C ASP A 34 9.72 10.59 -9.38
N SER A 35 9.23 11.77 -9.77
CA SER A 35 10.08 12.93 -10.10
C SER A 35 10.62 13.64 -8.86
N ARG A 36 9.97 13.48 -7.70
CA ARG A 36 10.42 14.09 -6.44
C ARG A 36 11.75 13.47 -6.02
N THR A 37 12.65 14.32 -5.54
CA THR A 37 13.97 13.91 -5.05
C THR A 37 13.88 13.27 -3.65
N PRO A 38 14.87 12.46 -3.26
CA PRO A 38 14.95 11.93 -1.89
C PRO A 38 14.86 13.00 -0.80
N ASN A 39 15.45 14.17 -1.01
CA ASN A 39 15.38 15.27 -0.04
C ASN A 39 13.95 15.82 0.10
N GLU A 40 13.18 15.90 -0.98
CA GLU A 40 11.76 16.27 -0.91
C GLU A 40 10.95 15.21 -0.15
N ILE A 41 11.20 13.92 -0.44
CA ILE A 41 10.52 12.81 0.26
C ILE A 41 10.86 12.77 1.75
N ILE A 42 12.10 13.07 2.12
CA ILE A 42 12.51 13.19 3.52
C ILE A 42 11.78 14.35 4.19
N ARG A 43 11.68 15.52 3.53
CA ARG A 43 10.97 16.69 4.07
C ARG A 43 9.47 16.44 4.24
N SER A 44 8.84 15.70 3.33
CA SER A 44 7.43 15.31 3.47
C SER A 44 7.20 14.11 4.39
N ASN A 45 8.27 13.52 4.93
CA ASN A 45 8.27 12.29 5.72
C ASN A 45 7.60 11.11 4.99
N GLY A 46 7.75 11.06 3.66
CA GLY A 46 7.19 10.00 2.82
C GLY A 46 6.73 10.48 1.44
N LEU A 47 6.34 9.51 0.60
CA LEU A 47 5.68 9.75 -0.68
C LEU A 47 4.20 10.04 -0.41
N VAL A 48 3.80 11.31 -0.43
CA VAL A 48 2.42 11.72 -0.20
C VAL A 48 1.63 11.86 -1.52
N SER A 49 0.32 11.66 -1.44
CA SER A 49 -0.61 11.87 -2.56
C SER A 49 -0.76 13.36 -2.92
N ARG A 50 -1.28 13.66 -4.11
CA ARG A 50 -1.57 15.01 -4.59
C ARG A 50 -2.70 15.63 -3.76
N GLY A 51 -2.54 16.90 -3.38
CA GLY A 51 -3.52 17.60 -2.52
C GLY A 51 -3.37 17.27 -1.04
N HIS A 52 -2.22 16.71 -0.66
CA HIS A 52 -1.85 16.47 0.73
C HIS A 52 -1.02 17.66 1.22
N ASP A 53 -1.65 18.56 1.97
CA ASP A 53 -1.06 19.88 2.31
C ASP A 53 0.00 19.85 3.44
N ASN A 54 0.23 18.68 4.04
CA ASN A 54 1.09 18.50 5.22
C ASN A 54 2.09 17.35 5.06
N VAL A 55 2.98 17.17 6.04
CA VAL A 55 3.81 15.96 6.14
C VAL A 55 2.93 14.70 6.30
N TYR A 56 3.46 13.54 5.90
CA TYR A 56 2.72 12.27 5.86
C TYR A 56 1.93 11.99 7.15
N GLU A 57 2.54 12.19 8.32
CA GLU A 57 1.96 11.88 9.64
C GLU A 57 0.65 12.63 9.88
N TYR A 58 0.62 13.94 9.66
CA TYR A 58 -0.49 14.81 10.05
C TYR A 58 -1.53 15.04 8.95
N GLY A 59 -1.16 14.88 7.68
CA GLY A 59 -2.12 15.11 6.59
C GLY A 59 -3.06 13.92 6.36
N THR A 60 -4.29 14.20 5.98
CA THR A 60 -5.24 13.22 5.45
C THR A 60 -5.73 13.76 4.11
N PRO A 61 -5.69 12.97 3.02
CA PRO A 61 -6.22 13.42 1.73
C PRO A 61 -7.71 13.75 1.86
N GLN A 62 -8.15 14.85 1.23
CA GLN A 62 -9.54 15.30 1.31
C GLN A 62 -10.54 14.34 0.64
N ASN A 63 -10.08 13.59 -0.36
CA ASN A 63 -10.87 12.58 -1.05
C ASN A 63 -10.03 11.32 -1.20
N ILE A 64 -10.59 10.19 -0.76
CA ILE A 64 -9.97 8.88 -0.82
C ILE A 64 -10.92 7.92 -1.54
N SER A 65 -10.54 7.52 -2.75
CA SER A 65 -11.30 6.56 -3.56
C SER A 65 -10.36 5.81 -4.48
N LEU A 66 -10.25 4.49 -4.27
CA LEU A 66 -9.38 3.63 -5.09
C LEU A 66 -9.84 3.61 -6.55
N TYR A 67 -11.16 3.56 -6.80
CA TYR A 67 -11.70 3.59 -8.16
C TYR A 67 -11.42 4.93 -8.87
N ASN A 68 -11.63 6.08 -8.21
CA ASN A 68 -11.32 7.38 -8.82
C ASN A 68 -9.81 7.57 -9.02
N HIS A 69 -9.00 7.08 -8.07
CA HIS A 69 -7.56 7.01 -8.25
C HIS A 69 -7.20 6.25 -9.52
N ALA A 70 -7.74 5.04 -9.70
CA ALA A 70 -7.49 4.17 -10.85
C ALA A 70 -7.91 4.81 -12.19
N LEU A 71 -8.99 5.60 -12.20
CA LEU A 71 -9.42 6.38 -13.37
C LEU A 71 -8.54 7.61 -13.64
N GLY A 72 -7.74 8.01 -12.65
CA GLY A 72 -6.87 9.18 -12.70
C GLY A 72 -5.91 9.12 -13.88
N ASN A 73 -5.87 10.22 -14.62
CA ASN A 73 -5.01 10.36 -15.78
C ASN A 73 -3.56 10.65 -15.36
N VAL A 74 -2.60 9.93 -15.93
CA VAL A 74 -1.15 10.03 -15.66
C VAL A 74 -0.47 11.22 -16.38
N LEU A 75 -1.22 12.01 -17.16
CA LEU A 75 -0.68 13.10 -18.00
C LEU A 75 -0.10 14.32 -17.25
N THR A 76 -0.04 14.32 -15.92
CA THR A 76 0.39 15.50 -15.13
C THR A 76 1.87 15.47 -14.71
N GLY A 77 2.74 14.75 -15.43
CA GLY A 77 4.19 14.78 -15.21
C GLY A 77 4.69 13.99 -13.99
N ASN A 78 3.89 13.05 -13.47
CA ASN A 78 4.30 12.06 -12.47
C ASN A 78 3.43 10.79 -12.60
N THR A 79 3.87 9.67 -12.02
CA THR A 79 3.05 8.47 -11.88
C THR A 79 1.84 8.73 -10.96
N ARG A 80 0.73 8.05 -11.22
CA ARG A 80 -0.59 8.27 -10.57
C ARG A 80 -0.45 8.35 -9.02
N PHE A 81 -1.01 9.40 -8.45
CA PHE A 81 -0.86 9.76 -7.03
C PHE A 81 -2.01 10.64 -6.50
N ASN A 82 -3.19 10.57 -7.11
CA ASN A 82 -4.39 11.33 -6.78
C ASN A 82 -5.34 10.57 -5.84
N ASP A 83 -6.43 11.22 -5.41
CA ASP A 83 -7.55 10.60 -4.68
C ASP A 83 -7.12 9.75 -3.48
N GLY A 84 -6.09 10.23 -2.77
CA GLY A 84 -5.62 9.66 -1.52
C GLY A 84 -4.80 8.39 -1.62
N TYR A 85 -4.40 7.98 -2.83
CA TYR A 85 -3.51 6.84 -3.05
C TYR A 85 -2.26 7.26 -3.81
N ILE A 86 -1.20 6.44 -3.71
CA ILE A 86 -0.07 6.48 -4.64
C ILE A 86 0.10 5.14 -5.33
N SER A 87 0.31 5.15 -6.64
CA SER A 87 0.52 3.93 -7.40
C SER A 87 1.94 3.41 -7.25
N THR A 88 2.07 2.10 -7.12
CA THR A 88 3.33 1.35 -7.19
C THR A 88 3.15 0.13 -8.10
N THR A 89 4.23 -0.55 -8.41
CA THR A 89 4.22 -1.83 -9.13
C THR A 89 5.14 -2.82 -8.42
N ASN A 90 5.07 -4.11 -8.75
CA ASN A 90 5.80 -5.17 -8.06
C ASN A 90 7.16 -5.51 -8.70
N THR A 91 7.60 -4.77 -9.72
CA THR A 91 8.93 -4.98 -10.31
C THR A 91 9.64 -3.67 -10.62
N LEU A 92 10.97 -3.66 -10.44
CA LEU A 92 11.83 -2.55 -10.85
C LEU A 92 11.68 -2.23 -12.34
N THR A 93 11.58 -3.25 -13.19
CA THR A 93 11.42 -3.09 -14.64
C THR A 93 10.14 -2.36 -15.02
N LEU A 94 9.00 -2.72 -14.43
CA LEU A 94 7.74 -2.01 -14.69
C LEU A 94 7.81 -0.57 -14.19
N ALA A 95 8.39 -0.33 -13.00
CA ALA A 95 8.55 1.02 -12.48
C ALA A 95 9.46 1.87 -13.39
N HIS A 96 10.55 1.28 -13.89
CA HIS A 96 11.43 1.93 -14.86
C HIS A 96 10.69 2.26 -16.15
N ASN A 97 9.92 1.32 -16.71
CA ASN A 97 9.10 1.56 -17.92
C ASN A 97 8.09 2.69 -17.72
N PHE A 98 7.38 2.73 -16.57
CA PHE A 98 6.50 3.85 -16.23
C PHE A 98 7.26 5.18 -16.15
N GLY A 99 8.44 5.17 -15.52
CA GLY A 99 9.33 6.33 -15.46
C GLY A 99 9.74 6.81 -16.85
N GLN A 100 10.15 5.92 -17.75
CA GLN A 100 10.51 6.29 -19.12
C GLN A 100 9.33 6.90 -19.89
N ASN A 101 8.14 6.32 -19.74
CA ASN A 101 6.95 6.76 -20.45
C ASN A 101 6.40 8.10 -19.94
N LEU A 102 6.46 8.35 -18.63
CA LEU A 102 5.81 9.51 -17.99
C LEU A 102 6.79 10.61 -17.59
N LEU A 103 8.04 10.24 -17.30
CA LEU A 103 9.10 11.12 -16.81
C LEU A 103 10.27 11.22 -17.80
N GLY A 104 10.18 10.64 -19.00
CA GLY A 104 11.26 10.63 -19.99
C GLY A 104 11.72 12.02 -20.47
N GLY A 105 10.89 13.05 -20.28
CA GLY A 105 11.29 14.45 -20.49
C GLY A 105 12.18 15.03 -19.39
N GLN A 106 12.38 14.33 -18.28
CA GLN A 106 13.22 14.75 -17.16
C GLN A 106 14.61 14.12 -17.29
N SER A 107 15.65 14.92 -17.11
CA SER A 107 17.04 14.42 -17.09
C SER A 107 17.30 13.47 -15.92
N VAL A 108 16.53 13.59 -14.83
CA VAL A 108 16.68 12.79 -13.61
C VAL A 108 15.32 12.51 -13.01
N TYR A 109 15.09 11.27 -12.60
CA TYR A 109 14.01 10.87 -11.69
C TYR A 109 14.50 9.75 -10.77
N TYR A 110 13.64 9.27 -9.87
CA TYR A 110 14.00 8.23 -8.91
C TYR A 110 13.03 7.05 -8.99
N ILE A 111 13.54 5.85 -8.75
CA ILE A 111 12.71 4.67 -8.48
C ILE A 111 12.85 4.33 -7.01
N TYR A 112 11.80 4.57 -6.24
CA TYR A 112 11.71 4.24 -4.82
C TYR A 112 11.40 2.76 -4.66
N VAL A 113 12.10 2.12 -3.72
CA VAL A 113 11.87 0.74 -3.31
C VAL A 113 11.17 0.76 -1.97
N ILE A 114 10.04 0.06 -1.87
CA ILE A 114 9.03 0.22 -0.83
C ILE A 114 8.74 -1.16 -0.25
N ALA A 115 8.80 -1.31 1.07
CA ALA A 115 8.47 -2.58 1.71
C ALA A 115 6.96 -2.85 1.68
N SER A 116 6.55 -4.12 1.68
CA SER A 116 5.17 -4.52 1.88
C SER A 116 4.60 -4.01 3.20
N ALA A 117 3.36 -3.52 3.19
CA ALA A 117 2.60 -3.22 4.40
C ALA A 117 1.09 -3.10 4.12
N PRO A 118 0.21 -3.17 5.15
CA PRO A 118 -1.24 -3.23 4.97
C PRO A 118 -1.91 -1.94 4.45
N ASN A 119 -1.15 -0.89 4.14
CA ASN A 119 -1.66 0.27 3.39
C ASN A 119 -1.67 0.02 1.88
N ILE A 120 -0.98 -1.00 1.38
CA ILE A 120 -0.89 -1.32 -0.05
C ILE A 120 -2.02 -2.30 -0.42
N PHE A 121 -2.73 -2.00 -1.51
CA PHE A 121 -3.81 -2.83 -2.05
C PHE A 121 -3.49 -3.27 -3.49
N ASP A 122 -3.70 -4.54 -3.81
CA ASP A 122 -3.73 -5.02 -5.20
C ASP A 122 -4.95 -4.44 -5.91
N LEU A 123 -4.72 -3.49 -6.81
CA LEU A 123 -5.80 -2.76 -7.49
C LEU A 123 -6.63 -3.67 -8.39
N ASN A 124 -5.98 -4.63 -9.07
CA ASN A 124 -6.67 -5.60 -9.91
C ASN A 124 -7.48 -6.58 -9.08
N GLY A 125 -6.92 -7.04 -7.96
CA GLY A 125 -7.65 -7.85 -7.00
C GLY A 125 -8.90 -7.15 -6.49
N VAL A 126 -8.76 -5.89 -6.05
CA VAL A 126 -9.85 -5.14 -5.40
C VAL A 126 -10.92 -4.69 -6.39
N LEU A 127 -10.54 -4.17 -7.57
CA LEU A 127 -11.48 -3.66 -8.56
C LEU A 127 -11.95 -4.73 -9.55
N GLY A 128 -11.26 -5.87 -9.62
CA GLY A 128 -11.62 -6.99 -10.49
C GLY A 128 -11.80 -6.56 -11.95
N ARG A 129 -12.92 -6.96 -12.55
CA ARG A 129 -13.29 -6.57 -13.93
C ARG A 129 -13.52 -5.06 -14.14
N TYR A 130 -13.54 -4.27 -13.07
CA TYR A 130 -13.67 -2.82 -13.11
C TYR A 130 -12.34 -2.09 -12.98
N SER A 131 -11.23 -2.81 -12.89
CA SER A 131 -9.90 -2.21 -13.01
C SER A 131 -9.76 -1.58 -14.40
N PRO A 132 -9.50 -0.26 -14.50
CA PRO A 132 -9.42 0.43 -15.78
C PRO A 132 -8.14 0.10 -16.56
N HIS A 133 -7.07 -0.29 -15.86
CA HIS A 133 -5.75 -0.52 -16.45
C HIS A 133 -5.11 -1.81 -15.92
N PRO A 134 -5.72 -2.99 -16.16
CA PRO A 134 -5.26 -4.23 -15.53
C PRO A 134 -3.85 -4.65 -15.93
N SER A 135 -3.38 -4.24 -17.11
CA SER A 135 -2.01 -4.50 -17.57
C SER A 135 -0.93 -3.70 -16.84
N GLU A 136 -1.30 -2.71 -16.01
CA GLU A 136 -0.35 -1.91 -15.23
C GLU A 136 0.17 -2.66 -13.98
N TYR A 137 -0.52 -3.73 -13.56
CA TYR A 137 -0.22 -4.49 -12.34
C TYR A 137 0.02 -3.56 -11.13
N GLU A 138 -0.92 -2.64 -10.95
CA GLU A 138 -0.81 -1.58 -9.94
C GLU A 138 -1.09 -2.11 -8.53
N PHE A 139 -0.25 -1.69 -7.60
CA PHE A 139 -0.47 -1.80 -6.16
C PHE A 139 -0.54 -0.40 -5.56
N SER A 140 -1.70 -0.01 -5.04
CA SER A 140 -1.96 1.37 -4.61
C SER A 140 -1.83 1.48 -3.09
N ALA A 141 -0.98 2.41 -2.62
CA ALA A 141 -0.78 2.67 -1.21
C ALA A 141 -1.72 3.77 -0.70
N LEU A 142 -2.64 3.40 0.19
CA LEU A 142 -3.59 4.28 0.86
C LEU A 142 -2.88 5.32 1.73
N GLY A 143 -3.16 6.59 1.48
CA GLY A 143 -2.57 7.74 2.17
C GLY A 143 -1.13 8.04 1.79
N GLY A 144 -0.55 7.28 0.85
CA GLY A 144 0.86 7.37 0.49
C GLY A 144 1.73 6.32 1.19
N VAL A 145 3.03 6.56 1.16
CA VAL A 145 4.04 5.67 1.75
C VAL A 145 4.92 6.48 2.72
N PRO A 146 4.92 6.17 4.03
CA PRO A 146 5.76 6.85 5.01
C PRO A 146 7.24 6.63 4.71
N LEU A 147 8.09 7.58 5.07
CA LEU A 147 9.54 7.48 4.90
C LEU A 147 10.10 6.19 5.51
N SER A 148 9.55 5.75 6.65
CA SER A 148 9.99 4.53 7.32
C SER A 148 9.69 3.23 6.56
N GLN A 149 8.76 3.24 5.60
CA GLN A 149 8.44 2.08 4.73
C GLN A 149 9.33 2.03 3.48
N ILE A 150 9.98 3.15 3.11
CA ILE A 150 10.85 3.23 1.94
C ILE A 150 12.20 2.60 2.27
N ILE A 151 12.56 1.52 1.57
CA ILE A 151 13.82 0.78 1.73
C ILE A 151 15.02 1.61 1.20
N GLY A 152 14.79 2.33 0.12
CA GLY A 152 15.81 3.09 -0.59
C GLY A 152 15.32 3.57 -1.94
N TRP A 153 16.24 4.03 -2.78
CA TRP A 153 15.93 4.50 -4.12
C TRP A 153 17.09 4.29 -5.08
N TYR A 154 16.75 4.01 -6.35
CA TYR A 154 17.65 4.14 -7.48
C TYR A 154 17.46 5.53 -8.08
N ARG A 155 18.56 6.15 -8.48
CA ARG A 155 18.51 7.34 -9.33
C ARG A 155 18.50 6.86 -10.78
N VAL A 156 17.70 7.53 -11.60
CA VAL A 156 17.66 7.31 -13.05
C VAL A 156 18.12 8.58 -13.73
N SER A 157 19.16 8.49 -14.55
CA SER A 157 19.77 9.62 -15.25
C SER A 157 19.65 9.41 -16.74
N PHE A 158 18.98 10.33 -17.44
CA PHE A 158 18.75 10.23 -18.89
C PHE A 158 18.21 8.85 -19.30
N GLY A 159 17.32 8.31 -18.46
CA GLY A 159 16.70 7.00 -18.61
C GLY A 159 17.53 5.77 -18.24
N VAL A 160 18.77 5.96 -17.76
CA VAL A 160 19.63 4.88 -17.28
C VAL A 160 19.53 4.76 -15.76
N VAL A 161 19.16 3.57 -15.26
CA VAL A 161 19.09 3.29 -13.82
C VAL A 161 20.50 3.12 -13.26
N ASP A 162 20.82 3.82 -12.18
CA ASP A 162 22.10 3.66 -11.46
C ASP A 162 22.25 2.22 -10.95
N VAL A 163 23.48 1.69 -10.97
CA VAL A 163 23.79 0.31 -10.58
C VAL A 163 23.49 0.04 -9.11
N SER A 164 23.76 1.02 -8.24
CA SER A 164 23.63 0.87 -6.79
C SER A 164 22.43 1.64 -6.25
N MET A 165 21.62 0.96 -5.45
CA MET A 165 20.56 1.60 -4.68
C MET A 165 21.15 2.41 -3.52
N SER A 166 20.67 3.64 -3.35
CA SER A 166 20.89 4.40 -2.12
C SER A 166 19.94 3.89 -1.03
N ARG A 167 20.48 3.46 0.10
CA ARG A 167 19.68 2.99 1.24
C ARG A 167 19.10 4.16 2.01
N ASN A 168 17.84 4.03 2.44
CA ASN A 168 17.20 4.99 3.33
C ASN A 168 17.56 4.66 4.80
N PRO A 169 18.27 5.53 5.53
CA PRO A 169 18.59 5.29 6.94
C PRO A 169 17.35 5.26 7.84
N ALA A 170 16.25 5.90 7.43
CA ALA A 170 15.00 5.91 8.18
C ALA A 170 14.14 4.64 7.94
N TYR A 171 14.55 3.74 7.05
CA TYR A 171 13.80 2.49 6.79
C TYR A 171 13.71 1.63 8.05
N TYR A 172 12.49 1.34 8.49
CA TYR A 172 12.26 0.58 9.69
C TYR A 172 12.15 -0.93 9.43
N ARG A 173 13.29 -1.55 9.17
CA ARG A 173 13.41 -2.96 8.75
C ARG A 173 12.67 -3.96 9.66
N THR A 174 12.76 -3.81 10.98
CA THR A 174 12.17 -4.76 11.93
C THR A 174 10.65 -4.80 11.83
N LEU A 175 10.02 -3.62 11.70
CA LEU A 175 8.56 -3.52 11.53
C LEU A 175 8.14 -4.11 10.19
N PHE A 176 8.67 -3.57 9.09
CA PHE A 176 8.12 -3.86 7.76
C PHE A 176 8.45 -5.26 7.24
N ARG A 177 9.50 -5.92 7.74
CA ARG A 177 9.77 -7.32 7.37
C ARG A 177 8.71 -8.32 7.82
N ALA A 178 7.95 -7.96 8.85
CA ALA A 178 6.90 -8.82 9.41
C ALA A 178 5.52 -8.51 8.81
N LEU A 179 5.44 -7.57 7.86
CA LEU A 179 4.19 -7.11 7.28
C LEU A 179 4.05 -7.55 5.82
N ASP A 180 2.80 -7.76 5.42
CA ASP A 180 2.41 -7.97 4.03
C ASP A 180 1.41 -6.90 3.60
N ILE A 181 1.06 -6.87 2.32
CA ILE A 181 0.01 -5.99 1.80
C ILE A 181 -1.37 -6.34 2.38
N ALA A 182 -2.33 -5.43 2.22
CA ALA A 182 -3.69 -5.70 2.65
C ALA A 182 -4.26 -6.88 1.84
N PRO A 183 -4.90 -7.87 2.50
CA PRO A 183 -5.73 -8.86 1.82
C PRO A 183 -6.73 -8.17 0.89
N THR A 184 -6.97 -8.75 -0.29
CA THR A 184 -7.89 -8.17 -1.27
C THR A 184 -9.29 -7.93 -0.70
N GLU A 185 -9.74 -8.79 0.21
CA GLU A 185 -11.03 -8.66 0.89
C GLU A 185 -11.18 -7.36 1.71
N ASP A 186 -10.11 -6.91 2.35
CA ASP A 186 -10.09 -5.64 3.10
C ASP A 186 -10.28 -4.44 2.17
N GLY A 187 -9.89 -4.59 0.89
CA GLY A 187 -10.03 -3.55 -0.12
C GLY A 187 -11.44 -3.45 -0.72
N TYR A 188 -12.25 -4.51 -0.74
CA TYR A 188 -13.56 -4.47 -1.42
C TYR A 188 -14.49 -3.40 -0.86
N ARG A 189 -14.49 -3.21 0.46
CA ARG A 189 -15.27 -2.15 1.13
C ARG A 189 -14.74 -0.74 0.89
N LEU A 190 -13.47 -0.63 0.45
CA LEU A 190 -12.76 0.62 0.16
C LEU A 190 -12.63 0.87 -1.36
N ALA A 191 -13.21 0.01 -2.21
CA ALA A 191 -13.09 0.10 -3.66
C ALA A 191 -13.51 1.47 -4.20
N GLY A 192 -14.48 2.13 -3.54
CA GLY A 192 -14.84 3.52 -3.83
C GLY A 192 -15.58 3.71 -5.15
N PHE A 193 -16.28 2.68 -5.63
CA PHE A 193 -17.17 2.80 -6.79
C PHE A 193 -18.26 3.86 -6.54
N PRO A 194 -18.67 4.63 -7.58
CA PRO A 194 -19.68 5.66 -7.43
C PRO A 194 -21.05 5.11 -7.02
N ASP A 195 -21.91 5.98 -6.50
CA ASP A 195 -23.26 5.62 -6.09
C ASP A 195 -24.04 4.95 -7.24
N GLY A 196 -24.69 3.83 -6.95
CA GLY A 196 -25.46 3.06 -7.92
C GLY A 196 -24.63 2.22 -8.90
N HIS A 197 -23.29 2.25 -8.81
CA HIS A 197 -22.42 1.42 -9.65
C HIS A 197 -22.73 -0.08 -9.48
N ARG A 198 -22.81 -0.82 -10.59
CA ARG A 198 -23.26 -2.22 -10.59
C ARG A 198 -22.40 -3.17 -9.76
N ALA A 199 -21.12 -2.84 -9.57
CA ALA A 199 -20.21 -3.63 -8.73
C ALA A 199 -20.79 -3.85 -7.32
N TRP A 200 -21.45 -2.85 -6.73
CA TRP A 200 -22.05 -2.98 -5.39
C TRP A 200 -23.17 -4.03 -5.29
N ARG A 201 -23.68 -4.54 -6.42
CA ARG A 201 -24.68 -5.62 -6.50
C ARG A 201 -24.09 -6.96 -6.93
N GLU A 202 -22.79 -7.02 -7.14
CA GLU A 202 -22.10 -8.19 -7.67
C GLU A 202 -21.08 -8.71 -6.66
N GLU A 203 -20.85 -10.02 -6.67
CA GLU A 203 -19.76 -10.58 -5.88
C GLU A 203 -18.39 -10.17 -6.45
N PRO A 204 -17.39 -9.88 -5.59
CA PRO A 204 -17.42 -10.00 -4.13
C PRO A 204 -17.91 -8.75 -3.39
N TRP A 205 -18.07 -7.61 -4.08
CA TRP A 205 -18.35 -6.31 -3.42
C TRP A 205 -19.71 -6.25 -2.75
N ARG A 206 -20.71 -7.00 -3.23
CA ARG A 206 -22.05 -7.06 -2.62
C ARG A 206 -22.01 -7.37 -1.12
N ASN A 207 -21.13 -8.27 -0.70
CA ASN A 207 -21.00 -8.66 0.71
C ASN A 207 -20.18 -7.67 1.55
N HIS A 208 -19.43 -6.78 0.90
CA HIS A 208 -18.54 -5.80 1.53
C HIS A 208 -19.04 -4.36 1.40
N ALA A 209 -20.11 -4.15 0.62
CA ALA A 209 -20.69 -2.85 0.33
C ALA A 209 -21.13 -2.18 1.63
N PRO A 210 -20.72 -0.92 1.89
CA PRO A 210 -21.32 -0.09 2.93
C PRO A 210 -22.83 -0.02 2.75
N ALA A 211 -23.60 0.10 3.83
CA ALA A 211 -25.07 0.04 3.77
C ALA A 211 -25.65 1.07 2.77
N GLN A 212 -25.04 2.25 2.73
CA GLN A 212 -25.36 3.37 1.86
C GLN A 212 -25.10 3.08 0.37
N CYS A 213 -24.21 2.13 0.07
CA CYS A 213 -23.83 1.75 -1.30
C CYS A 213 -24.69 0.61 -1.86
N ARG A 214 -25.52 -0.04 -1.04
CA ARG A 214 -26.35 -1.20 -1.43
C ARG A 214 -27.64 -0.80 -2.16
N SER A 215 -28.06 0.46 -2.08
CA SER A 215 -29.33 0.94 -2.63
C SER A 215 -29.27 1.22 -4.14
N ASP A 216 -30.36 0.93 -4.84
CA ASP A 216 -30.56 1.31 -6.25
C ASP A 216 -30.95 2.79 -6.43
N LEU A 217 -31.47 3.40 -5.37
CA LEU A 217 -31.64 4.85 -5.32
C LEU A 217 -30.28 5.48 -5.10
N LYS A 218 -29.93 6.53 -5.87
CA LYS A 218 -28.72 7.34 -5.65
C LYS A 218 -28.69 7.81 -4.20
N SER A 219 -27.99 7.05 -3.36
CA SER A 219 -27.69 7.46 -2.00
C SER A 219 -26.63 8.54 -2.13
N LEU A 220 -26.97 9.79 -1.78
CA LEU A 220 -26.04 10.92 -1.84
C LEU A 220 -24.81 10.75 -0.92
N THR A 221 -24.73 9.66 -0.16
CA THR A 221 -23.76 9.46 0.93
C THR A 221 -22.85 8.24 0.76
N CYS A 222 -22.98 7.41 -0.28
CA CYS A 222 -22.10 6.24 -0.44
C CYS A 222 -20.64 6.66 -0.68
N LYS A 223 -20.42 7.72 -1.47
CA LYS A 223 -19.10 8.37 -1.58
C LYS A 223 -18.54 8.84 -0.23
N GLU A 224 -19.36 9.51 0.58
CA GLU A 224 -18.94 10.04 1.89
C GLU A 224 -18.59 8.92 2.87
N GLU A 225 -19.39 7.85 2.88
CA GLU A 225 -19.15 6.67 3.71
C GLU A 225 -17.87 5.94 3.31
N THR A 226 -17.66 5.69 2.00
CA THR A 226 -16.44 5.04 1.51
C THR A 226 -15.19 5.87 1.79
N ASN A 227 -15.28 7.20 1.68
CA ASN A 227 -14.21 8.11 2.09
C ASN A 227 -13.92 7.99 3.60
N SER A 228 -14.95 8.08 4.46
CA SER A 228 -14.81 7.96 5.92
C SER A 228 -14.20 6.63 6.36
N LEU A 229 -14.60 5.52 5.73
CA LEU A 229 -14.01 4.20 5.96
C LEU A 229 -12.53 4.16 5.57
N SER A 230 -12.18 4.78 4.44
CA SER A 230 -10.79 4.84 3.97
C SER A 230 -9.91 5.70 4.88
N GLU A 231 -10.42 6.84 5.35
CA GLU A 231 -9.73 7.66 6.34
C GLU A 231 -9.52 6.90 7.67
N LYS A 232 -10.52 6.13 8.12
CA LYS A 232 -10.39 5.30 9.31
C LYS A 232 -9.32 4.22 9.13
N SER A 233 -9.28 3.57 7.97
CA SER A 233 -8.24 2.59 7.62
C SER A 233 -6.85 3.23 7.65
N LEU A 234 -6.69 4.41 7.04
CA LEU A 234 -5.44 5.17 7.06
C LEU A 234 -5.00 5.55 8.48
N ARG A 235 -5.93 6.05 9.32
CA ARG A 235 -5.64 6.37 10.72
C ARG A 235 -5.15 5.15 11.50
N ASN A 236 -5.83 4.01 11.35
CA ASN A 236 -5.41 2.76 12.01
C ASN A 236 -4.00 2.32 11.58
N TYR A 237 -3.68 2.44 10.28
CA TYR A 237 -2.35 2.13 9.77
C TYR A 237 -1.27 3.07 10.34
N LYS A 238 -1.54 4.38 10.38
CA LYS A 238 -0.63 5.36 10.98
C LYS A 238 -0.41 5.09 12.48
N ASP A 239 -1.49 4.81 13.21
CA ASP A 239 -1.43 4.48 14.64
C ASP A 239 -0.59 3.22 14.89
N MET A 240 -0.71 2.21 14.03
CA MET A 240 0.11 0.99 14.10
C MET A 240 1.60 1.32 14.02
N ILE A 241 2.02 2.15 13.06
CA ILE A 241 3.43 2.56 12.91
C ILE A 241 3.90 3.29 14.17
N VAL A 242 3.12 4.26 14.66
CA VAL A 242 3.49 5.05 15.85
C VAL A 242 3.63 4.17 17.08
N ARG A 243 2.66 3.27 17.33
CA ARG A 243 2.70 2.35 18.47
C ARG A 243 3.93 1.44 18.44
N TYR A 244 4.29 0.93 17.26
CA TYR A 244 5.46 0.06 17.13
C TYR A 244 6.77 0.82 17.34
N SER A 245 6.86 2.06 16.85
CA SER A 245 8.00 2.93 17.11
C SER A 245 8.17 3.26 18.60
N ILE A 246 7.07 3.55 19.31
CA ILE A 246 7.09 3.80 20.76
C ILE A 246 7.51 2.55 21.54
N LEU A 247 6.91 1.39 21.21
CA LEU A 247 7.21 0.12 21.89
C LEU A 247 8.71 -0.20 21.83
N ILE A 248 9.31 -0.04 20.66
CA ILE A 248 10.73 -0.34 20.48
C ILE A 248 11.61 0.71 21.17
N ALA A 249 11.26 1.99 21.12
CA ALA A 249 11.96 3.01 21.88
C ALA A 249 12.01 2.65 23.37
N LEU A 250 10.87 2.27 23.96
CA LEU A 250 10.78 1.85 25.36
C LEU A 250 11.64 0.61 25.68
N ILE A 251 11.65 -0.40 24.81
CA ILE A 251 12.50 -1.59 24.97
C ILE A 251 13.98 -1.20 24.92
N THR A 252 14.38 -0.36 23.97
CA THR A 252 15.78 0.06 23.82
C THR A 252 16.29 0.99 24.92
N THR A 253 15.39 1.73 25.59
CA THR A 253 15.74 2.60 26.73
C THR A 253 15.62 1.90 28.09
N GLY A 254 15.03 0.70 28.12
CA GLY A 254 14.79 -0.08 29.34
C GLY A 254 15.98 -0.95 29.79
N ASP A 255 17.08 -0.96 29.04
CA ASP A 255 18.34 -1.63 29.39
C ASP A 255 19.34 -0.63 30.02
N ILE A 256 18.99 -0.03 31.17
CA ILE A 256 19.93 0.69 32.06
C ILE A 256 19.75 0.19 33.49
#